data_AF-A0A7V9ZDD5-F1
#
_entry.id   AF-A0A7V9ZDD5-F1
#
_cell.length_a   1.000
_cell.length_b   1.000
_cell.length_c   1.000
_cell.angle_alpha   90.00
_cell.angle_beta   90.00
_cell.angle_gamma   90.00
#
_symmetry.space_group_name_H-M   'P 1'
#
loop_
_entity.id
_entity.type
_entity.pdbx_description
1 polymer ?
#
loop_
_entity_poly.entity_id
_entity_poly.type
_entity_poly.pdbx_seq_one_letter_code
_entity_poly.pdbx_strand_id
1 'polypeptide(L)'
;MQIRNLGEADWPAVRAIYLEGIVTGHATFETEAPAWEAWDLTHFPSPRLVAVSAKGVIGWAALGRISTRAVYAGEAEVSIHVAEGSRGLGVGRTLLQKLIADSEADGRLKPSVRTWDLNARSG
;
A
#
# COMPACT_ATOMS: atom_id res chain seq x y z
N MET A 1 3.16 10.05 14.82
CA MET A 1 3.15 9.33 13.53
C MET A 1 2.86 10.35 12.44
N GLN A 2 3.68 10.39 11.40
CA GLN A 2 3.54 11.31 10.27
C GLN A 2 3.27 10.50 9.00
N ILE A 3 2.36 10.97 8.13
CA ILE A 3 2.13 10.39 6.80
C ILE A 3 2.72 11.35 5.77
N ARG A 4 3.49 10.81 4.83
CA ARG A 4 4.06 11.58 3.70
C ARG A 4 4.18 10.70 2.46
N ASN A 5 4.47 11.33 1.32
CA ASN A 5 4.73 10.60 0.09
C ASN A 5 5.91 9.65 0.23
N LEU A 6 5.75 8.48 -0.35
CA LEU A 6 6.79 7.46 -0.49
C LEU A 6 7.75 7.90 -1.60
N GLY A 7 9.03 7.98 -1.28
CA GLY A 7 10.11 8.17 -2.25
C GLY A 7 11.04 6.95 -2.32
N GLU A 8 11.91 6.93 -3.33
CA GLU A 8 12.90 5.86 -3.53
C GLU A 8 13.79 5.63 -2.29
N ALA A 9 14.14 6.71 -1.58
CA ALA A 9 14.92 6.62 -0.35
C ALA A 9 14.23 5.82 0.78
N ASP A 10 12.91 5.68 0.73
CA ASP A 10 12.14 4.85 1.67
C ASP A 10 12.16 3.37 1.30
N TRP A 11 12.56 3.03 0.07
CA TRP A 11 12.48 1.68 -0.48
C TRP A 11 13.14 0.61 0.39
N PRO A 12 14.33 0.81 0.97
CA PRO A 12 14.92 -0.21 1.85
C PRO A 12 14.01 -0.60 3.03
N ALA A 13 13.32 0.38 3.62
CA ALA A 13 12.41 0.15 4.75
C ALA A 13 11.05 -0.41 4.27
N VAL A 14 10.53 0.09 3.16
CA VAL A 14 9.30 -0.41 2.52
C VAL A 14 9.46 -1.88 2.12
N ARG A 15 10.59 -2.23 1.51
CA ARG A 15 10.96 -3.59 1.12
C ARG A 15 11.03 -4.53 2.33
N ALA A 16 11.61 -4.09 3.44
CA ALA A 16 11.64 -4.88 4.67
C ALA A 16 10.21 -5.20 5.17
N ILE A 17 9.34 -4.19 5.20
CA ILE A 17 7.93 -4.36 5.59
C ILE A 17 7.15 -5.22 4.57
N TYR A 18 7.46 -5.12 3.28
CA TYR A 18 6.90 -5.98 2.22
C TYR A 18 7.23 -7.46 2.49
N LEU A 19 8.50 -7.75 2.79
CA LEU A 19 8.97 -9.10 3.12
C LEU A 19 8.34 -9.63 4.41
N GLU A 20 8.17 -8.78 5.45
CA GLU A 20 7.40 -9.15 6.67
C GLU A 20 5.96 -9.55 6.32
N GLY A 21 5.34 -8.85 5.36
CA GLY A 21 4.01 -9.15 4.85
C GLY A 21 3.91 -10.51 4.16
N ILE A 22 4.91 -10.87 3.35
CA ILE A 22 5.02 -12.18 2.70
C ILE A 22 5.11 -13.30 3.75
N VAL A 23 6.01 -13.14 4.74
CA VAL A 23 6.26 -14.16 5.78
C VAL A 23 5.04 -14.40 6.66
N THR A 24 4.20 -13.36 6.86
CA THR A 24 3.00 -13.46 7.71
C THR A 24 1.74 -13.97 6.99
N GLY A 25 1.83 -14.33 5.70
CA GLY A 25 1.04 -15.44 5.15
C GLY A 25 -0.35 -15.14 4.55
N HIS A 26 -0.64 -13.92 4.09
CA HIS A 26 -1.92 -13.63 3.42
C HIS A 26 -1.83 -13.06 1.99
N ALA A 27 -0.65 -12.80 1.43
CA ALA A 27 -0.55 -12.18 0.11
C ALA A 27 0.58 -12.79 -0.73
N THR A 28 0.18 -13.43 -1.84
CA THR A 28 0.96 -13.78 -3.03
C THR A 28 2.06 -14.84 -2.89
N PHE A 29 2.18 -15.70 -3.91
CA PHE A 29 3.23 -16.73 -4.06
C PHE A 29 4.65 -16.15 -4.27
N GLU A 30 4.86 -14.87 -3.99
CA GLU A 30 6.13 -14.18 -4.18
C GLU A 30 7.03 -14.37 -2.96
N THR A 31 8.19 -14.99 -3.16
CA THR A 31 9.19 -15.24 -2.12
C THR A 31 10.19 -14.10 -1.95
N GLU A 32 10.20 -13.12 -2.85
CA GLU A 32 11.18 -12.04 -2.88
C GLU A 32 10.48 -10.72 -3.20
N ALA A 33 10.89 -9.65 -2.51
CA ALA A 33 10.46 -8.30 -2.86
C ALA A 33 11.24 -7.82 -4.08
N PRO A 34 10.57 -7.23 -5.10
CA PRO A 34 11.18 -6.78 -6.35
C PRO A 34 12.26 -5.69 -6.13
N ALA A 35 12.97 -5.33 -7.20
CA ALA A 35 13.77 -4.10 -7.22
C ALA A 35 12.84 -2.86 -7.21
N TRP A 36 13.37 -1.71 -6.80
CA TRP A 36 12.59 -0.45 -6.74
C TRP A 36 11.97 -0.12 -8.09
N GLU A 37 12.74 -0.23 -9.17
CA GLU A 37 12.32 0.13 -10.52
C GLU A 37 11.18 -0.77 -11.00
N ALA A 38 11.25 -2.07 -10.68
CA ALA A 38 10.19 -3.02 -11.02
C ALA A 38 8.92 -2.75 -10.21
N TRP A 39 9.06 -2.40 -8.93
CA TRP A 39 7.93 -2.00 -8.09
C TRP A 39 7.31 -0.67 -8.55
N ASP A 40 8.15 0.31 -8.91
CA ASP A 40 7.75 1.62 -9.39
C ASP A 40 6.92 1.53 -10.68
N LEU A 41 7.28 0.63 -11.59
CA LEU A 41 6.56 0.40 -12.85
C LEU A 41 5.16 -0.22 -12.65
N THR A 42 4.98 -1.01 -11.59
CA THR A 42 3.70 -1.67 -11.31
C THR A 42 2.76 -0.81 -10.45
N HIS A 43 3.26 0.30 -9.88
CA HIS A 43 2.50 1.18 -9.00
C HIS A 43 2.35 2.60 -9.57
N PHE A 44 1.23 3.25 -9.26
CA PHE A 44 1.04 4.64 -9.68
C PHE A 44 2.01 5.59 -8.95
N PRO A 45 2.61 6.58 -9.63
CA PRO A 45 3.50 7.58 -9.01
C PRO A 45 2.84 8.40 -7.90
N SER A 46 1.50 8.51 -7.94
CA SER A 46 0.68 9.11 -6.89
C SER A 46 -0.73 8.51 -6.92
N PRO A 47 -1.39 8.33 -5.77
CA PRO A 47 -0.82 8.44 -4.41
C PRO A 47 -0.08 7.17 -3.96
N ARG A 48 1.06 7.37 -3.30
CA ARG A 48 1.84 6.36 -2.60
C ARG A 48 2.47 6.98 -1.36
N LEU A 49 2.31 6.31 -0.21
CA LEU A 49 2.44 6.90 1.12
C LEU A 49 3.27 6.02 2.03
N VAL A 50 4.01 6.65 2.94
CA VAL A 50 4.66 6.01 4.09
C VAL A 50 4.16 6.60 5.39
N ALA A 51 4.01 5.74 6.39
CA ALA A 51 3.81 6.11 7.79
C ALA A 51 5.15 6.07 8.52
N VAL A 52 5.52 7.19 9.13
CA VAL A 52 6.80 7.38 9.82
C VAL A 52 6.58 7.63 11.31
N SER A 53 7.40 6.98 12.13
CA SER A 53 7.50 7.18 13.58
C SER A 53 8.92 7.64 13.95
N ALA A 54 9.17 7.86 15.25
CA ALA A 54 10.52 8.11 15.76
C ALA A 54 11.51 6.97 15.45
N LYS A 55 11.01 5.76 15.14
CA LYS A 55 11.82 4.58 14.80
C LYS A 55 12.01 4.39 13.28
N GLY A 56 11.53 5.32 12.45
CA GLY A 56 11.56 5.21 11.00
C GLY A 56 10.21 4.82 10.39
N VAL A 57 10.24 4.26 9.17
CA VAL A 57 9.03 3.82 8.45
C VAL A 57 8.41 2.63 9.18
N ILE A 58 7.11 2.73 9.49
CA ILE A 58 6.34 1.72 10.23
C ILE A 58 5.18 1.14 9.42
N GLY A 59 4.98 1.62 8.20
CA GLY A 59 4.00 1.11 7.25
C GLY A 59 3.99 1.92 5.97
N TRP A 60 3.36 1.38 4.94
CA TRP A 60 3.21 2.05 3.65
C TRP A 60 1.91 1.63 2.96
N ALA A 61 1.46 2.47 2.03
CA ALA A 61 0.29 2.21 1.20
C ALA A 61 0.48 2.77 -0.21
N ALA A 62 0.08 2.02 -1.22
CA ALA A 62 0.20 2.44 -2.62
C ALA A 62 -0.94 1.88 -3.46
N LEU A 63 -1.21 2.54 -4.59
CA LEU A 63 -2.08 2.00 -5.63
C LEU A 63 -1.26 1.23 -6.67
N GLY A 64 -1.56 -0.06 -6.81
CA GLY A 64 -1.02 -0.96 -7.83
C GLY A 64 -1.90 -1.00 -9.07
N ARG A 65 -1.29 -1.35 -10.21
CA ARG A 65 -1.99 -1.58 -11.48
C ARG A 65 -2.40 -3.05 -11.56
N ILE A 66 -3.71 -3.35 -11.56
CA ILE A 66 -4.24 -4.72 -11.61
C ILE A 66 -3.81 -5.46 -12.91
N SER A 67 -3.63 -4.74 -14.02
CA SER A 67 -3.10 -5.33 -15.25
C SER A 67 -2.51 -4.29 -16.20
N THR A 68 -1.52 -4.69 -17.00
CA THR A 68 -1.03 -3.94 -18.17
C THR A 68 -1.97 -4.05 -19.38
N ARG A 69 -2.99 -4.94 -19.33
CA ARG A 69 -3.98 -5.10 -20.41
C ARG A 69 -5.06 -4.02 -20.32
N ALA A 70 -5.31 -3.33 -21.44
CA ALA A 70 -6.18 -2.16 -21.57
C ALA A 70 -7.63 -2.34 -21.08
N VAL A 71 -8.11 -3.58 -20.95
CA VAL A 71 -9.47 -3.90 -20.46
C VAL A 71 -9.70 -3.64 -18.97
N TYR A 72 -8.63 -3.45 -18.18
CA TYR A 72 -8.71 -3.12 -16.74
C TYR A 72 -8.35 -1.66 -16.43
N ALA A 73 -8.38 -0.78 -17.45
CA ALA A 73 -8.17 0.66 -17.28
C ALA A 73 -9.32 1.31 -16.50
N GLY A 74 -9.35 1.09 -15.19
CA GLY A 74 -10.42 1.56 -14.30
C GLY A 74 -10.41 0.95 -12.90
N GLU A 75 -9.66 -0.14 -12.68
CA GLU A 75 -9.54 -0.79 -11.38
C GLU A 75 -8.09 -0.73 -10.90
N ALA A 76 -7.87 -0.12 -9.73
CA ALA A 76 -6.57 -0.06 -9.06
C ALA A 76 -6.62 -0.92 -7.81
N GLU A 77 -5.54 -1.65 -7.54
CA GLU A 77 -5.40 -2.45 -6.32
C GLU A 77 -4.80 -1.58 -5.22
N VAL A 78 -5.28 -1.77 -3.99
CA VAL A 78 -4.74 -1.09 -2.81
C VAL A 78 -3.80 -2.04 -2.08
N SER A 79 -2.52 -1.71 -2.04
CA SER A 79 -1.53 -2.44 -1.23
C SER A 79 -1.27 -1.67 0.05
N ILE A 80 -1.46 -2.31 1.23
CA ILE A 80 -1.19 -1.71 2.55
C ILE A 80 -0.45 -2.72 3.41
N HIS A 81 0.72 -2.32 3.90
CA HIS A 81 1.52 -3.14 4.81
C HIS A 81 1.97 -2.32 6.01
N VAL A 82 1.90 -2.94 7.19
CA VAL A 82 2.29 -2.34 8.47
C VAL A 82 3.34 -3.24 9.10
N ALA A 83 4.44 -2.63 9.56
CA ALA A 83 5.50 -3.32 10.26
C ALA A 83 4.93 -4.11 11.45
N GLU A 84 5.41 -5.32 11.68
CA GLU A 84 4.82 -6.22 12.69
C GLU A 84 4.71 -5.57 14.08
N GLY A 85 5.79 -4.91 14.53
CA GLY A 85 5.83 -4.19 15.81
C GLY A 85 4.97 -2.93 15.90
N SER A 86 4.25 -2.57 14.84
CA SER A 86 3.35 -1.41 14.76
C SER A 86 1.90 -1.79 14.45
N ARG A 87 1.58 -3.10 14.41
CA ARG A 87 0.21 -3.59 14.27
C ARG A 87 -0.64 -3.23 15.51
N GLY A 88 -1.95 -3.06 15.32
CA GLY A 88 -2.87 -2.66 16.39
C GLY A 88 -2.84 -1.17 16.77
N LEU A 89 -1.92 -0.38 16.21
CA LEU A 89 -1.80 1.07 16.48
C LEU A 89 -2.61 1.96 15.51
N GLY A 90 -3.47 1.37 14.66
CA GLY A 90 -4.27 2.10 13.69
C GLY A 90 -3.54 2.58 12.42
N VAL A 91 -2.25 2.26 12.26
CA VAL A 91 -1.40 2.70 11.13
C VAL A 91 -2.02 2.40 9.77
N GLY A 92 -2.48 1.17 9.56
CA GLY A 92 -3.08 0.75 8.28
C GLY A 92 -4.37 1.50 7.96
N ARG A 93 -5.21 1.77 8.98
CA ARG A 93 -6.43 2.58 8.81
C ARG A 93 -6.10 4.01 8.41
N THR A 94 -5.12 4.64 9.07
CA THR A 94 -4.71 6.01 8.73
C THR A 94 -4.13 6.11 7.33
N LEU A 95 -3.30 5.13 6.93
CA LEU A 95 -2.77 5.05 5.57
C LEU A 95 -3.87 4.88 4.53
N LEU A 96 -4.81 3.96 4.75
CA LEU A 96 -5.95 3.75 3.85
C LEU A 96 -6.80 5.01 3.69
N GLN A 97 -7.16 5.67 4.81
CA GLN A 97 -7.97 6.89 4.78
C GLN A 97 -7.29 8.00 3.98
N LYS A 98 -5.98 8.19 4.18
CA LYS A 98 -5.22 9.19 3.42
C LYS A 98 -5.07 8.81 1.96
N LEU A 99 -4.84 7.53 1.65
CA LEU A 99 -4.75 7.03 0.28
C LEU A 99 -6.06 7.25 -0.47
N ILE A 100 -7.22 6.97 0.15
CA ILE A 100 -8.54 7.22 -0.45
C ILE A 100 -8.72 8.71 -0.72
N ALA A 101 -8.46 9.56 0.27
CA ALA A 101 -8.60 11.01 0.11
C ALA A 101 -7.73 11.57 -1.02
N ASP A 102 -6.47 11.12 -1.12
CA ASP A 102 -5.55 11.57 -2.18
C ASP A 102 -5.95 11.01 -3.55
N SER A 103 -6.46 9.78 -3.60
CA SER A 103 -6.91 9.16 -4.84
C SER A 103 -8.20 9.79 -5.38
N GLU A 104 -9.11 10.20 -4.49
CA GLU A 104 -10.32 10.95 -4.85
C GLU A 104 -9.95 12.34 -5.38
N ALA A 105 -8.98 13.02 -4.75
CA ALA A 105 -8.48 14.31 -5.20
C ALA A 105 -7.80 14.24 -6.59
N ASP A 106 -7.03 13.18 -6.85
CA ASP A 106 -6.37 12.93 -8.13
C ASP A 106 -7.32 12.37 -9.21
N GLY A 107 -8.59 12.11 -8.89
CA GLY A 107 -9.59 11.54 -9.79
C GLY A 107 -9.32 10.07 -10.20
N ARG A 108 -8.44 9.38 -9.47
CA ARG A 108 -7.95 8.02 -9.78
C ARG A 108 -8.87 6.92 -9.26
N LEU A 109 -9.53 7.13 -8.13
CA LEU A 109 -10.55 6.23 -7.62
C LEU A 109 -11.93 6.85 -7.79
N LYS A 110 -12.89 6.04 -8.27
CA LYS A 110 -14.30 6.41 -8.18
C LYS A 110 -14.76 6.25 -6.73
N PRO A 111 -15.68 7.11 -6.22
CA PRO A 111 -16.20 7.04 -4.85
C PRO A 111 -16.85 5.70 -4.45
N SER A 112 -17.09 4.82 -5.42
CA SER A 112 -17.65 3.48 -5.25
C SER A 112 -16.66 2.42 -4.75
N VAL A 113 -15.35 2.73 -4.62
CA VAL A 113 -14.37 1.88 -3.93
C VAL A 113 -14.51 2.05 -2.41
N ARG A 114 -15.73 1.88 -1.89
CA ARG A 114 -16.04 1.92 -0.45
C ARG A 114 -16.42 0.55 0.14
N THR A 115 -16.52 -0.50 -0.69
CA THR A 115 -17.25 -1.73 -0.28
C THR A 115 -16.59 -3.07 -0.57
N TRP A 116 -15.29 -3.15 -0.85
CA TRP A 116 -14.61 -4.46 -0.89
C TRP A 116 -13.75 -4.68 0.38
N ASP A 117 -14.34 -5.44 1.30
CA ASP A 117 -13.73 -6.26 2.36
C ASP A 117 -12.79 -5.64 3.42
N LEU A 118 -13.34 -4.76 4.25
CA LEU A 118 -12.90 -4.67 5.66
C LEU A 118 -13.71 -5.57 6.61
N ASN A 119 -14.73 -6.30 6.12
CA ASN A 119 -15.66 -7.08 6.96
C ASN A 119 -15.82 -8.58 6.61
N ALA A 120 -15.32 -9.12 5.50
CA ALA A 120 -15.36 -10.56 5.27
C ALA A 120 -14.04 -11.23 5.67
N ARG A 121 -13.87 -11.49 6.97
CA ARG A 121 -13.12 -12.64 7.57
C ARG A 121 -13.01 -12.50 9.10
N SER A 122 -14.09 -12.02 9.73
CA SER A 122 -14.37 -12.30 11.13
C SER A 122 -15.72 -12.99 11.19
N GLY A 123 -15.68 -14.32 10.99
CA GLY A 123 -16.80 -15.24 11.01
C GLY A 123 -16.27 -16.66 10.94
#